data_AF-A0A6G2RWC7-F1
#
_entry.id   AF-A0A6G2RWC7-F1
#
_cell.length_a   1.000
_cell.length_b   1.000
_cell.length_c   1.000
_cell.angle_alpha   90.00
_cell.angle_beta   90.00
_cell.angle_gamma   90.00
#
_symmetry.space_group_name_H-M   'P 1'
#
loop_
_entity.id
_entity.type
_entity.pdbx_description
1 polymer ?
#
loop_
_entity_poly.entity_id
_entity_poly.type
_entity_poly.pdbx_seq_one_letter_code
_entity_poly.pdbx_strand_id
1 'polypeptide(L)'
;MDVAEGHESDEDTDSELEDTYPIFAASDYYPDAQIIEFLIFQQRLAALAWMRRQMNGSIDSELAELREIRHSGEHRVSGWETESDQVLNESLHLLDRDARGISSGVILVAAVAALESLMNQLLDQPNDERLRRAGLTRKAETLAERWIGEDKADVFNEHLKWLRDRRNSFAHRLLDDVDPYWEADGPQWTLDDEVADEALYRAGSIAIMLEQAKLEKS
;
A
#
# COMPACT_ATOMS: atom_id res chain seq x y z
N MET A 1 -58.60 1.39 20.26
CA MET A 1 -58.18 2.11 19.04
C MET A 1 -56.74 2.48 19.33
N ASP A 2 -55.86 1.49 19.18
CA ASP A 2 -54.43 1.60 19.48
C ASP A 2 -53.70 1.56 18.15
N VAL A 3 -53.03 2.66 17.82
CA VAL A 3 -52.12 2.74 16.68
C VAL A 3 -50.74 2.67 17.28
N ALA A 4 -50.10 1.51 17.17
CA ALA A 4 -48.70 1.34 17.50
C ALA A 4 -47.88 1.88 16.32
N GLU A 5 -47.17 2.97 16.57
CA GLU A 5 -46.10 3.47 15.70
C GLU A 5 -44.89 2.56 15.84
N GLY A 6 -44.60 1.77 14.79
CA GLY A 6 -43.33 1.09 14.61
C GLY A 6 -42.40 2.02 13.86
N HIS A 7 -41.42 2.59 14.56
CA HIS A 7 -40.29 3.29 13.98
C HIS A 7 -39.22 2.22 13.68
N GLU A 8 -39.14 1.77 12.43
CA GLU A 8 -37.96 1.06 11.92
C GLU A 8 -36.83 2.09 11.81
N SER A 9 -35.79 1.91 12.62
CA SER A 9 -34.56 2.69 12.53
C SER A 9 -33.68 2.09 11.43
N ASP A 10 -33.46 2.88 10.38
CA ASP A 10 -32.46 2.62 9.34
C ASP A 10 -31.05 2.57 9.96
N GLU A 11 -30.47 1.37 10.05
CA GLU A 11 -29.07 1.09 10.42
C GLU A 11 -28.17 0.88 9.18
N ASP A 12 -28.34 1.70 8.12
CA ASP A 12 -27.55 1.55 6.88
C ASP A 12 -26.56 2.71 6.60
N THR A 13 -26.35 3.62 7.55
CA THR A 13 -25.52 4.83 7.35
C THR A 13 -24.02 4.68 7.67
N ASP A 14 -23.57 3.55 8.24
CA ASP A 14 -22.15 3.38 8.60
C ASP A 14 -21.25 3.02 7.42
N SER A 15 -21.79 2.44 6.34
CA SER A 15 -20.99 1.97 5.20
C SER A 15 -20.42 3.11 4.33
N GLU A 16 -21.13 4.23 4.18
CA GLU A 16 -20.66 5.32 3.29
C GLU A 16 -19.55 6.17 3.91
N LEU A 17 -19.49 6.24 5.25
CA LEU A 17 -18.47 7.00 5.97
C LEU A 17 -17.10 6.31 5.95
N GLU A 18 -17.10 4.97 5.95
CA GLU A 18 -15.90 4.13 5.90
C GLU A 18 -15.16 4.22 4.54
N ASP A 19 -15.91 4.53 3.47
CA ASP A 19 -15.36 4.78 2.13
C ASP A 19 -14.94 6.23 1.89
N THR A 20 -15.50 7.17 2.65
CA THR A 20 -15.26 8.61 2.43
C THR A 20 -14.07 9.14 3.23
N TYR A 21 -13.79 8.59 4.42
CA TYR A 21 -12.79 9.15 5.33
C TYR A 21 -11.53 8.27 5.49
N PRO A 22 -10.32 8.81 5.25
CA PRO A 22 -9.07 8.06 5.35
C PRO A 22 -8.85 7.42 6.72
N ILE A 23 -9.35 8.02 7.80
CA ILE A 23 -9.07 7.62 9.19
C ILE A 23 -9.59 6.21 9.50
N PHE A 24 -10.73 5.80 8.93
CA PHE A 24 -11.28 4.45 9.10
C PHE A 24 -10.50 3.40 8.29
N ALA A 25 -9.85 3.80 7.20
CA ALA A 25 -8.96 2.92 6.45
C ALA A 25 -7.73 2.48 7.26
N ALA A 26 -7.29 3.28 8.24
CA ALA A 26 -6.10 2.95 9.02
C ALA A 26 -6.38 1.95 10.15
N SER A 27 -7.59 1.86 10.69
CA SER A 27 -7.88 0.93 11.79
C SER A 27 -7.65 -0.53 11.39
N ASP A 28 -7.83 -0.85 10.10
CA ASP A 28 -7.57 -2.19 9.55
C ASP A 28 -6.08 -2.57 9.58
N TYR A 29 -5.18 -1.58 9.56
CA TYR A 29 -3.74 -1.78 9.47
C TYR A 29 -2.97 -1.34 10.72
N TYR A 30 -3.56 -0.47 11.55
CA TYR A 30 -2.94 0.10 12.74
C TYR A 30 -4.01 0.66 13.72
N PRO A 31 -4.50 -0.15 14.66
CA PRO A 31 -5.39 0.33 15.71
C PRO A 31 -4.61 1.02 16.84
N ASP A 32 -5.11 2.18 17.29
CA ASP A 32 -4.78 2.84 18.57
C ASP A 32 -3.32 3.21 18.86
N ALA A 33 -2.76 4.17 18.10
CA ALA A 33 -1.49 4.82 18.46
C ALA A 33 -1.61 5.63 19.78
N GLN A 34 -0.66 5.43 20.69
CA GLN A 34 -0.58 6.13 21.99
C GLN A 34 0.48 7.23 21.99
N ILE A 35 1.47 7.11 21.11
CA ILE A 35 2.58 8.05 20.98
C ILE A 35 2.39 8.91 19.71
N ILE A 36 2.70 10.22 19.78
CA ILE A 36 2.36 11.19 18.71
C ILE A 36 3.01 10.86 17.36
N GLU A 37 4.23 10.35 17.36
CA GLU A 37 4.93 9.89 16.16
C GLU A 37 4.16 8.77 15.44
N PHE A 38 3.54 7.86 16.20
CA PHE A 38 2.75 6.75 15.66
C PHE A 38 1.37 7.22 15.18
N LEU A 39 0.76 8.22 15.81
CA LEU A 39 -0.47 8.85 15.31
C LEU A 39 -0.25 9.49 13.92
N ILE A 40 0.88 10.18 13.73
CA ILE A 40 1.24 10.76 12.43
C ILE A 40 1.47 9.66 11.38
N PHE A 41 2.11 8.56 11.77
CA PHE A 41 2.31 7.41 10.89
C PHE A 41 0.98 6.74 10.51
N GLN A 42 0.09 6.51 11.47
CA GLN A 42 -1.24 5.95 11.25
C GLN A 42 -2.05 6.80 10.25
N GLN A 43 -2.05 8.13 10.41
CA GLN A 43 -2.70 9.03 9.45
C GLN A 43 -2.14 8.91 8.03
N ARG A 44 -0.83 8.69 7.88
CA ARG A 44 -0.21 8.45 6.57
C ARG A 44 -0.66 7.12 5.99
N LEU A 45 -0.67 6.04 6.76
CA LEU A 45 -1.16 4.74 6.30
C LEU A 45 -2.63 4.81 5.86
N ALA A 46 -3.47 5.49 6.65
CA ALA A 46 -4.86 5.82 6.31
C ALA A 46 -4.96 6.49 4.93
N ALA A 47 -4.19 7.55 4.72
CA ALA A 47 -4.18 8.27 3.46
C ALA A 47 -3.69 7.39 2.29
N LEU A 48 -2.70 6.52 2.51
CA LEU A 48 -2.23 5.57 1.49
C LEU A 48 -3.31 4.52 1.14
N ALA A 49 -3.98 3.95 2.15
CA ALA A 49 -5.06 2.99 1.95
C ALA A 49 -6.24 3.62 1.18
N TRP A 50 -6.61 4.86 1.51
CA TRP A 50 -7.62 5.60 0.76
C TRP A 50 -7.17 5.87 -0.68
N MET A 51 -5.93 6.36 -0.89
CA MET A 51 -5.41 6.61 -2.23
C MET A 51 -5.37 5.35 -3.09
N ARG A 52 -5.03 4.20 -2.49
CA ARG A 52 -5.09 2.90 -3.17
C ARG A 52 -6.50 2.60 -3.67
N ARG A 53 -7.51 2.70 -2.78
CA ARG A 53 -8.92 2.48 -3.15
C ARG A 53 -9.35 3.39 -4.29
N GLN A 54 -8.99 4.68 -4.22
CA GLN A 54 -9.31 5.65 -5.28
C GLN A 54 -8.65 5.32 -6.61
N MET A 55 -7.36 4.96 -6.61
CA MET A 55 -6.65 4.55 -7.82
C MET A 55 -7.28 3.31 -8.45
N ASN A 56 -7.60 2.29 -7.64
CA ASN A 56 -8.17 1.05 -8.14
C ASN A 56 -9.59 1.25 -8.67
N GLY A 57 -10.43 2.01 -7.95
CA GLY A 57 -11.77 2.36 -8.42
C GLY A 57 -11.74 3.15 -9.74
N SER A 58 -10.78 4.07 -9.90
CA SER A 58 -10.61 4.80 -11.16
C SER A 58 -10.20 3.87 -12.30
N ILE A 59 -9.23 2.97 -12.07
CA ILE A 59 -8.80 1.98 -13.07
C ILE A 59 -9.96 1.06 -13.47
N ASP A 60 -10.75 0.59 -12.50
CA ASP A 60 -11.86 -0.32 -12.74
C ASP A 60 -12.99 0.36 -13.52
N SER A 61 -13.27 1.64 -13.24
CA SER A 61 -14.23 2.44 -14.00
C SER A 61 -13.79 2.57 -15.47
N GLU A 62 -12.54 2.97 -15.71
CA GLU A 62 -12.00 3.13 -17.06
C GLU A 62 -11.96 1.78 -17.83
N LEU A 63 -11.59 0.69 -17.15
CA LEU A 63 -11.66 -0.65 -17.73
C LEU A 63 -13.09 -1.05 -18.09
N ALA A 64 -14.07 -0.71 -17.27
CA ALA A 64 -15.47 -0.96 -17.57
C ALA A 64 -15.94 -0.18 -18.80
N GLU A 65 -15.56 1.10 -18.92
CA GLU A 65 -15.87 1.93 -20.09
C GLU A 65 -15.25 1.37 -21.37
N LEU A 66 -13.96 1.00 -21.34
CA LEU A 66 -13.30 0.39 -22.50
C LEU A 66 -13.91 -0.96 -22.89
N ARG A 67 -14.37 -1.76 -21.92
CA ARG A 67 -15.07 -3.02 -22.17
C ARG A 67 -16.45 -2.78 -22.80
N GLU A 68 -17.14 -1.71 -22.41
CA GLU A 68 -18.41 -1.33 -23.04
C GLU A 68 -18.19 -0.85 -24.48
N ILE A 69 -17.18 0.00 -24.72
CA ILE A 69 -16.77 0.42 -26.07
C ILE A 69 -16.41 -0.79 -26.96
N ARG A 70 -15.79 -1.81 -26.38
CA ARG A 70 -15.53 -3.08 -27.06
C ARG A 70 -16.83 -3.76 -27.45
N HIS A 71 -17.75 -3.89 -26.50
CA HIS A 71 -19.00 -4.61 -26.68
C HIS A 71 -19.92 -3.93 -27.71
N SER A 72 -20.03 -2.60 -27.64
CA SER A 72 -20.82 -1.79 -28.58
C SER A 72 -20.24 -1.79 -30.00
N GLY A 73 -18.93 -2.02 -30.13
CA GLY A 73 -18.22 -1.92 -31.40
C GLY A 73 -17.93 -0.49 -31.85
N GLU A 74 -18.18 0.51 -30.99
CA GLU A 74 -18.02 1.94 -31.31
C GLU A 74 -16.58 2.32 -31.70
N HIS A 75 -15.59 1.58 -31.19
CA HIS A 75 -14.18 1.76 -31.54
C HIS A 75 -13.84 1.40 -33.00
N ARG A 76 -14.69 0.65 -33.70
CA ARG A 76 -14.37 0.13 -35.04
C ARG A 76 -14.58 1.16 -36.12
N VAL A 77 -13.51 1.46 -36.85
CA VAL A 77 -13.53 2.35 -38.01
C VAL A 77 -13.46 1.52 -39.30
N SER A 78 -14.34 1.82 -40.26
CA SER A 78 -14.40 1.07 -41.52
C SER A 78 -13.09 1.19 -42.30
N GLY A 79 -12.51 0.06 -42.68
CA GLY A 79 -11.21 -0.04 -43.36
C GLY A 79 -9.99 0.04 -42.43
N TRP A 80 -10.20 0.14 -41.12
CA TRP A 80 -9.18 0.20 -40.06
C TRP A 80 -9.54 -0.72 -38.88
N GLU A 81 -10.36 -1.73 -39.12
CA GLU A 81 -10.93 -2.56 -38.06
C GLU A 81 -9.85 -3.26 -37.23
N THR A 82 -8.75 -3.66 -37.88
CA THR A 82 -7.64 -4.36 -37.21
C THR A 82 -6.88 -3.41 -36.29
N GLU A 83 -6.54 -2.22 -36.77
CA GLU A 83 -5.82 -1.20 -36.02
C GLU A 83 -6.67 -0.65 -34.87
N SER A 84 -7.97 -0.42 -35.11
CA SER A 84 -8.94 -0.04 -34.08
C SER A 84 -9.03 -1.08 -32.97
N ASP A 85 -9.14 -2.37 -33.32
CA ASP A 85 -9.18 -3.47 -32.35
C ASP A 85 -7.85 -3.56 -31.57
N GLN A 86 -6.70 -3.35 -32.25
CA GLN A 86 -5.38 -3.35 -31.63
C GLN A 86 -5.23 -2.21 -30.61
N VAL A 87 -5.57 -0.98 -30.96
CA VAL A 87 -5.48 0.17 -30.06
C VAL A 87 -6.33 -0.04 -28.80
N LEU A 88 -7.54 -0.58 -28.95
CA LEU A 88 -8.38 -0.88 -27.79
C LEU A 88 -7.79 -2.00 -26.91
N ASN A 89 -7.19 -3.03 -27.52
CA ASN A 89 -6.48 -4.08 -26.79
C ASN A 89 -5.27 -3.53 -26.01
N GLU A 90 -4.49 -2.64 -26.63
CA GLU A 90 -3.35 -1.98 -25.99
C GLU A 90 -3.79 -1.13 -24.81
N SER A 91 -4.86 -0.32 -24.96
CA SER A 91 -5.41 0.48 -23.86
C SER A 91 -5.88 -0.38 -22.68
N LEU A 92 -6.58 -1.48 -22.96
CA LEU A 92 -7.00 -2.42 -21.91
C LEU A 92 -5.80 -3.07 -21.22
N HIS A 93 -4.76 -3.47 -21.97
CA HIS A 93 -3.56 -4.06 -21.39
C HIS A 93 -2.79 -3.06 -20.52
N LEU A 94 -2.63 -1.83 -21.01
CA LEU A 94 -1.96 -0.75 -20.30
C LEU A 94 -2.63 -0.47 -18.96
N LEU A 95 -3.96 -0.37 -18.93
CA LEU A 95 -4.68 -0.13 -17.67
C LEU A 95 -4.64 -1.34 -16.73
N ASP A 96 -4.95 -2.53 -17.23
CA ASP A 96 -5.11 -3.74 -16.41
C ASP A 96 -3.77 -4.22 -15.82
N ARG A 97 -2.67 -4.08 -16.59
CA ARG A 97 -1.36 -4.58 -16.18
C ARG A 97 -0.44 -3.48 -15.68
N ASP A 98 -0.24 -2.45 -16.48
CA ASP A 98 0.83 -1.49 -16.22
C ASP A 98 0.38 -0.44 -15.21
N ALA A 99 -0.78 0.18 -15.41
CA ALA A 99 -1.30 1.19 -14.50
C ALA A 99 -1.56 0.61 -13.11
N ARG A 100 -2.19 -0.59 -13.04
CA ARG A 100 -2.45 -1.31 -11.80
C ARG A 100 -1.16 -1.76 -11.10
N GLY A 101 -0.18 -2.25 -11.87
CA GLY A 101 1.12 -2.62 -11.30
C GLY A 101 1.92 -1.41 -10.77
N ILE A 102 1.87 -0.28 -11.48
CA ILE A 102 2.50 0.96 -11.06
C ILE A 102 1.81 1.53 -9.83
N SER A 103 0.47 1.56 -9.78
CA SER A 103 -0.27 2.07 -8.63
C SER A 103 0.07 1.29 -7.36
N SER A 104 0.08 -0.05 -7.42
CA SER A 104 0.49 -0.89 -6.29
C SER A 104 1.94 -0.67 -5.86
N GLY A 105 2.85 -0.54 -6.82
CA GLY A 105 4.25 -0.23 -6.53
C GLY A 105 4.44 1.14 -5.87
N VAL A 106 3.68 2.15 -6.28
CA VAL A 106 3.68 3.49 -5.66
C VAL A 106 3.22 3.40 -4.20
N ILE A 107 2.14 2.67 -3.91
CA ILE A 107 1.65 2.47 -2.54
C ILE A 107 2.71 1.77 -1.68
N LEU A 108 3.33 0.70 -2.19
CA LEU A 108 4.44 0.01 -1.51
C LEU A 108 5.59 0.95 -1.16
N VAL A 109 6.08 1.74 -2.13
CA VAL A 109 7.19 2.68 -1.91
C VAL A 109 6.79 3.75 -0.89
N ALA A 110 5.58 4.28 -0.98
CA ALA A 110 5.08 5.29 -0.07
C ALA A 110 4.92 4.76 1.37
N ALA A 111 4.45 3.50 1.54
CA ALA A 111 4.37 2.84 2.83
C ALA A 111 5.76 2.67 3.46
N VAL A 112 6.75 2.24 2.68
CA VAL A 112 8.15 2.17 3.14
C VAL A 112 8.69 3.54 3.52
N ALA A 113 8.42 4.59 2.74
CA ALA A 113 8.85 5.94 3.05
C ALA A 113 8.19 6.49 4.33
N ALA A 114 6.91 6.19 4.54
CA ALA A 114 6.20 6.54 5.78
C ALA A 114 6.85 5.85 6.99
N LEU A 115 7.21 4.57 6.86
CA LEU A 115 7.87 3.80 7.91
C LEU A 115 9.29 4.33 8.19
N GLU A 116 10.08 4.62 7.15
CA GLU A 116 11.39 5.25 7.32
C GLU A 116 11.27 6.62 8.02
N SER A 117 10.22 7.39 7.73
CA SER A 117 9.95 8.65 8.41
C SER A 117 9.58 8.46 9.88
N LEU A 118 8.82 7.42 10.24
CA LEU A 118 8.54 7.09 11.64
C LEU A 118 9.85 6.73 12.35
N MET A 119 10.65 5.84 11.77
CA MET A 119 11.94 5.45 12.35
C MET A 119 12.89 6.65 12.54
N ASN A 120 12.86 7.64 11.64
CA ASN A 120 13.61 8.89 11.83
C ASN A 120 13.20 9.67 13.08
N GLN A 121 11.90 9.69 13.39
CA GLN A 121 11.37 10.36 14.59
C GLN A 121 11.72 9.57 15.85
N LEU A 122 11.76 8.24 15.76
CA LEU A 122 12.14 7.34 16.86
C LEU A 122 13.63 7.34 17.17
N LEU A 123 14.49 7.67 16.20
CA LEU A 123 15.93 7.83 16.37
C LEU A 123 16.25 9.17 17.06
N ASP A 124 16.00 9.25 18.36
CA ASP A 124 16.05 10.46 19.19
C ASP A 124 17.33 10.63 20.03
N GLN A 125 18.28 9.69 19.95
CA GLN A 125 19.50 9.75 20.77
C GLN A 125 20.57 10.70 20.17
N PRO A 126 21.47 11.28 20.98
CA PRO A 126 22.49 12.24 20.51
C PRO A 126 23.39 11.73 19.37
N ASN A 127 23.60 10.42 19.27
CA ASN A 127 24.47 9.80 18.26
C ASN A 127 23.71 9.36 16.98
N ASP A 128 22.41 9.65 16.87
CA ASP A 128 21.55 9.11 15.81
C ASP A 128 21.57 9.91 14.51
N GLU A 129 22.26 11.05 14.47
CA GLU A 129 22.21 11.95 13.32
C GLU A 129 22.62 11.27 12.01
N ARG A 130 23.62 10.37 12.06
CA ARG A 130 24.05 9.59 10.89
C ARG A 130 23.03 8.51 10.51
N LEU A 131 22.30 7.96 11.47
CA LEU A 131 21.30 6.90 11.26
C LEU A 131 20.02 7.46 10.61
N ARG A 132 19.63 8.69 10.93
CA ARG A 132 18.49 9.37 10.28
C ARG A 132 18.66 9.51 8.75
N ARG A 133 19.90 9.56 8.28
CA ARG A 133 20.26 9.60 6.84
C ARG A 133 20.49 8.21 6.22
N ALA A 134 20.46 7.15 7.03
CA ALA A 134 20.62 5.79 6.53
C ALA A 134 19.32 5.28 5.84
N GLY A 135 19.41 4.15 5.14
CA GLY A 135 18.22 3.48 4.59
C GLY A 135 17.45 2.67 5.65
N LEU A 136 16.24 2.23 5.27
CA LEU A 136 15.32 1.42 6.10
C LEU A 136 16.03 0.36 6.96
N THR A 137 16.79 -0.53 6.34
CA THR A 137 17.40 -1.69 7.02
C THR A 137 18.26 -1.27 8.22
N ARG A 138 19.12 -0.28 8.05
CA ARG A 138 20.06 0.15 9.10
C ARG A 138 19.35 0.86 10.25
N LYS A 139 18.29 1.62 9.94
CA LYS A 139 17.43 2.25 10.94
C LYS A 139 16.71 1.19 11.75
N ALA A 140 16.11 0.22 11.07
CA ALA A 140 15.38 -0.87 11.68
C ALA A 140 16.26 -1.76 12.56
N GLU A 141 17.44 -2.15 12.10
CA GLU A 141 18.41 -2.90 12.90
C GLU A 141 18.73 -2.17 14.20
N THR A 142 19.00 -0.86 14.12
CA THR A 142 19.32 -0.06 15.31
C THR A 142 18.14 0.01 16.29
N LEU A 143 16.91 0.21 15.79
CA LEU A 143 15.73 0.25 16.65
C LEU A 143 15.38 -1.13 17.21
N ALA A 144 15.64 -2.19 16.46
CA ALA A 144 15.46 -3.56 16.91
C ALA A 144 16.40 -3.89 18.07
N GLU A 145 17.70 -3.60 17.93
CA GLU A 145 18.67 -3.77 19.01
C GLU A 145 18.29 -3.00 20.29
N ARG A 146 17.70 -1.81 20.14
CA ARG A 146 17.28 -0.99 21.28
C ARG A 146 16.07 -1.55 21.98
N TRP A 147 15.03 -1.90 21.21
CA TRP A 147 13.70 -2.11 21.76
C TRP A 147 13.15 -3.50 21.55
N ILE A 148 13.30 -4.06 20.35
CA ILE A 148 12.71 -5.35 20.00
C ILE A 148 13.43 -6.49 20.75
N GLY A 149 12.66 -7.30 21.47
CA GLY A 149 13.17 -8.50 22.14
C GLY A 149 13.55 -9.61 21.16
N GLU A 150 14.38 -10.56 21.61
CA GLU A 150 14.79 -11.72 20.78
C GLU A 150 13.59 -12.53 20.29
N ASP A 151 12.50 -12.58 21.06
CA ASP A 151 11.27 -13.30 20.75
C ASP A 151 10.48 -12.70 19.57
N LYS A 152 10.61 -11.39 19.32
CA LYS A 152 9.92 -10.67 18.23
C LYS A 152 10.85 -10.34 17.06
N ALA A 153 12.16 -10.54 17.20
CA ALA A 153 13.17 -10.13 16.23
C ALA A 153 13.00 -10.80 14.86
N ASP A 154 12.68 -12.09 14.83
CA ASP A 154 12.52 -12.84 13.58
C ASP A 154 11.35 -12.32 12.75
N VAL A 155 10.19 -12.12 13.38
CA VAL A 155 8.97 -11.61 12.72
C VAL A 155 9.18 -10.16 12.25
N PHE A 156 9.80 -9.32 13.07
CA PHE A 156 10.16 -7.95 12.71
C PHE A 156 11.06 -7.93 11.45
N ASN A 157 12.11 -8.76 11.44
CA ASN A 157 13.05 -8.86 10.32
C ASN A 157 12.39 -9.43 9.06
N GLU A 158 11.43 -10.35 9.19
CA GLU A 158 10.66 -10.89 8.08
C GLU A 158 9.85 -9.79 7.37
N HIS A 159 9.09 -9.00 8.12
CA HIS A 159 8.32 -7.88 7.55
C HIS A 159 9.22 -6.86 6.84
N LEU A 160 10.36 -6.53 7.47
CA LEU A 160 11.34 -5.60 6.91
C LEU A 160 11.99 -6.11 5.63
N LYS A 161 12.42 -7.37 5.63
CA LYS A 161 13.01 -8.02 4.47
C LYS A 161 12.02 -8.02 3.32
N TRP A 162 10.76 -8.38 3.57
CA TRP A 162 9.71 -8.38 2.56
C TRP A 162 9.54 -7.00 1.92
N LEU A 163 9.39 -5.95 2.73
CA LEU A 163 9.23 -4.57 2.24
C LEU A 163 10.43 -4.11 1.41
N ARG A 164 11.64 -4.38 1.89
CA ARG A 164 12.89 -4.03 1.20
C ARG A 164 12.97 -4.73 -0.16
N ASP A 165 12.78 -6.04 -0.17
CA ASP A 165 12.95 -6.86 -1.36
C ASP A 165 11.91 -6.49 -2.43
N ARG A 166 10.65 -6.23 -2.03
CA ARG A 166 9.60 -5.78 -2.95
C ARG A 166 9.83 -4.37 -3.48
N ARG A 167 10.23 -3.42 -2.62
CA ARG A 167 10.55 -2.04 -3.05
C ARG A 167 11.68 -2.05 -4.09
N ASN A 168 12.72 -2.83 -3.85
CA ASN A 168 13.84 -2.96 -4.79
C ASN A 168 13.40 -3.62 -6.10
N SER A 169 12.57 -4.67 -6.04
CA SER A 169 12.01 -5.32 -7.23
C SER A 169 11.18 -4.35 -8.08
N PHE A 170 10.35 -3.51 -7.45
CA PHE A 170 9.59 -2.48 -8.17
C PHE A 170 10.51 -1.46 -8.83
N ALA A 171 11.55 -0.99 -8.15
CA ALA A 171 12.51 -0.05 -8.72
C ALA A 171 13.21 -0.64 -9.96
N HIS A 172 13.64 -1.90 -9.92
CA HIS A 172 14.24 -2.56 -11.09
C HIS A 172 13.26 -2.71 -12.25
N ARG A 173 12.00 -3.06 -11.97
CA ARG A 173 10.95 -3.16 -13.00
C ARG A 173 10.65 -1.81 -13.66
N LEU A 174 10.64 -0.72 -12.89
CA LEU A 174 10.41 0.63 -13.43
C LEU A 174 11.56 1.14 -14.29
N LEU A 175 12.80 0.79 -13.93
CA LEU A 175 13.99 1.24 -14.65
C LEU A 175 14.29 0.39 -15.90
N ASP A 176 13.50 -0.65 -16.15
CA ASP A 176 13.76 -1.66 -17.20
C ASP A 176 15.17 -2.27 -17.10
N ASP A 177 15.76 -2.20 -15.90
CA ASP A 177 17.11 -2.66 -15.56
C ASP A 177 17.10 -4.15 -15.15
N VAL A 178 16.10 -4.88 -15.63
CA VAL A 178 16.04 -6.34 -15.46
C VAL A 178 17.01 -6.93 -16.47
N ASP A 179 18.27 -7.09 -16.04
CA ASP A 179 19.26 -7.87 -16.76
C ASP A 179 18.60 -9.18 -17.24
N PRO A 180 18.69 -9.57 -18.53
CA PRO A 180 18.06 -10.80 -19.03
C PRO A 180 18.50 -12.07 -18.27
N TYR A 181 19.59 -12.03 -17.50
CA TYR A 181 19.96 -13.09 -16.56
C TYR A 181 19.11 -13.12 -15.27
N TRP A 182 18.53 -12.00 -14.85
CA TRP A 182 17.60 -11.92 -13.71
C TRP A 182 16.19 -12.43 -14.04
N GLU A 183 15.78 -12.45 -15.30
CA GLU A 183 14.53 -13.11 -15.70
C GLU A 183 14.55 -14.63 -15.47
N ALA A 184 15.74 -15.24 -15.42
CA ALA A 184 15.90 -16.69 -15.28
C ALA A 184 15.85 -17.17 -13.82
N ASP A 185 16.32 -16.37 -12.85
CA ASP A 185 16.51 -16.80 -11.45
C ASP A 185 15.97 -15.80 -10.39
N GLY A 186 15.54 -14.59 -10.80
CA GLY A 186 14.94 -13.61 -9.89
C GLY A 186 13.45 -13.90 -9.65
N PRO A 187 12.93 -13.70 -8.43
CA PRO A 187 11.49 -13.83 -8.20
C PRO A 187 10.74 -12.80 -9.06
N GLN A 188 9.99 -13.28 -10.05
CA GLN A 188 9.04 -12.49 -10.83
C GLN A 188 7.86 -12.14 -9.94
N TRP A 189 8.01 -11.05 -9.20
CA TRP A 189 6.95 -10.55 -8.36
C TRP A 189 5.88 -9.87 -9.21
N THR A 190 4.66 -10.38 -9.17
CA THR A 190 3.49 -9.59 -9.54
C THR A 190 3.37 -8.45 -8.53
N LEU A 191 3.24 -7.23 -9.04
CA LEU A 191 2.83 -6.06 -8.26
C LEU A 191 1.37 -5.88 -8.59
N ASP A 192 0.54 -6.38 -7.69
CA ASP A 192 -0.91 -6.38 -7.81
C ASP A 192 -1.49 -5.71 -6.56
N ASP A 193 -2.82 -5.67 -6.51
CA ASP A 193 -3.57 -5.09 -5.41
C ASP A 193 -3.22 -5.71 -4.06
N GLU A 194 -2.92 -7.01 -4.02
CA GLU A 194 -2.57 -7.75 -2.81
C GLU A 194 -1.23 -7.29 -2.26
N VAL A 195 -0.25 -7.01 -3.14
CA VAL A 195 1.05 -6.47 -2.72
C VAL A 195 0.91 -5.11 -2.05
N ALA A 196 0.00 -4.26 -2.53
CA ALA A 196 -0.24 -2.96 -1.93
C ALA A 196 -0.85 -3.08 -0.52
N ASP A 197 -1.82 -3.98 -0.34
CA ASP A 197 -2.40 -4.25 0.99
C ASP A 197 -1.39 -4.87 1.94
N GLU A 198 -0.64 -5.87 1.49
CA GLU A 198 0.41 -6.51 2.28
C GLU A 198 1.49 -5.50 2.68
N ALA A 199 1.82 -4.52 1.83
CA ALA A 199 2.76 -3.46 2.17
C ALA A 199 2.24 -2.58 3.31
N LEU A 200 0.96 -2.17 3.26
CA LEU A 200 0.32 -1.39 4.31
C LEU A 200 0.26 -2.18 5.62
N TYR A 201 -0.16 -3.44 5.56
CA TYR A 201 -0.23 -4.35 6.69
C TYR A 201 1.13 -4.56 7.35
N ARG A 202 2.18 -4.88 6.57
CA ARG A 202 3.53 -5.10 7.11
C ARG A 202 4.13 -3.82 7.67
N ALA A 203 3.93 -2.68 7.02
CA ALA A 203 4.38 -1.39 7.54
C ALA A 203 3.69 -1.06 8.88
N GLY A 204 2.38 -1.30 8.97
CA GLY A 204 1.60 -1.18 10.21
C GLY A 204 2.12 -2.10 11.31
N SER A 205 2.31 -3.39 11.00
CA SER A 205 2.81 -4.40 11.92
C SER A 205 4.17 -4.03 12.52
N ILE A 206 5.10 -3.54 11.70
CA ILE A 206 6.42 -3.06 12.17
C ILE A 206 6.25 -1.87 13.13
N ALA A 207 5.38 -0.92 12.80
CA ALA A 207 5.12 0.22 13.68
C ALA A 207 4.53 -0.24 15.02
N ILE A 208 3.59 -1.20 15.02
CA ILE A 208 2.96 -1.69 16.27
C ILE A 208 4.03 -2.32 17.17
N MET A 209 4.90 -3.14 16.57
CA MET A 209 6.01 -3.77 17.28
C MET A 209 6.95 -2.72 17.90
N LEU A 210 7.27 -1.64 17.16
CA LEU A 210 8.11 -0.55 17.66
C LEU A 210 7.43 0.24 18.78
N GLU A 211 6.13 0.53 18.67
CA GLU A 211 5.38 1.26 19.70
C GLU A 211 5.33 0.47 21.00
N GLN A 212 4.91 -0.80 20.92
CA GLN A 212 4.84 -1.69 22.08
C GLN A 212 6.20 -1.84 22.75
N ALA A 213 7.25 -2.12 21.98
CA ALA A 213 8.59 -2.31 22.53
C ALA A 213 9.18 -1.03 23.14
N LYS A 214 8.82 0.15 22.60
CA LYS A 214 9.22 1.44 23.18
C LYS A 214 8.48 1.71 24.50
N LEU A 215 7.17 1.43 24.55
CA LEU A 215 6.36 1.58 25.76
C LEU A 215 6.81 0.63 26.88
N GLU A 216 7.19 -0.61 26.57
CA GLU A 216 7.72 -1.58 27.53
C GLU A 216 9.06 -1.16 28.16
N LYS A 217 9.83 -0.29 27.48
CA LYS A 217 11.16 0.14 27.92
C LYS A 217 11.23 1.59 28.41
N SER A 218 10.12 2.34 28.36
CA SER A 218 10.02 3.73 28.85
C SER A 218 9.48 3.77 30.28
#